data_AF-A0A2E7MJ54-F1
#
_entry.id   AF-A0A2E7MJ54-F1
#
_cell.length_a   1.000
_cell.length_b   1.000
_cell.length_c   1.000
_cell.angle_alpha   90.00
_cell.angle_beta   90.00
_cell.angle_gamma   90.00
#
_symmetry.space_group_name_H-M   'P 1'
#
loop_
_entity.id
_entity.type
_entity.pdbx_description
1 polymer ?
#
loop_
_entity_poly.entity_id
_entity_poly.type
_entity_poly.pdbx_seq_one_letter_code
_entity_poly.pdbx_strand_id
1 'polypeptide(L)'
;MKKIFFLVAFIAFFSCNESDDQTIDLTVYNPLLTVVENLNNGVAPADIVANVGSEALYGLDYGGGYIFHFDENDGGLIVATDYSQTGNFNWGDIFSLDTNADIGSGDLNTQLIIDGNLNDNSSGGFEFGSDDYAFKVVSDLDYNGYNDWFVPSRDSMSAIYDNVHSLGLGNFDETIIYWSSTKIGYDPYVMGFNFDSWGGEPFLGSCASQNGLMIARKVN
;
A
#
# COMPACT_ATOMS: atom_id res chain seq x y z
N MET A 1 36.19 18.05 69.78
CA MET A 1 37.33 18.30 68.88
C MET A 1 37.36 17.19 67.84
N LYS A 2 37.25 17.56 66.56
CA LYS A 2 36.97 16.68 65.41
C LYS A 2 38.11 15.66 65.18
N LYS A 3 37.77 14.38 65.03
CA LYS A 3 38.68 13.34 64.52
C LYS A 3 38.70 13.45 62.99
N ILE A 4 39.88 13.73 62.42
CA ILE A 4 40.13 13.74 60.98
C ILE A 4 40.38 12.29 60.55
N PHE A 5 39.54 11.78 59.65
CA PHE A 5 39.76 10.50 58.96
C PHE A 5 40.37 10.82 57.59
N PHE A 6 41.56 10.29 57.31
CA PHE A 6 42.16 10.30 55.98
C PHE A 6 41.46 9.22 55.14
N LEU A 7 40.77 9.62 54.07
CA LEU A 7 40.26 8.72 53.05
C LEU A 7 41.24 8.75 51.87
N VAL A 8 41.94 7.63 51.65
CA VAL A 8 42.82 7.45 50.50
C VAL A 8 41.95 7.22 49.27
N ALA A 9 41.95 8.19 48.35
CA ALA A 9 41.27 8.05 47.06
C ALA A 9 42.13 7.17 46.13
N PHE A 10 41.65 5.96 45.86
CA PHE A 10 42.18 5.12 44.79
C PHE A 10 41.72 5.72 43.46
N ILE A 11 42.64 6.37 42.74
CA ILE A 11 42.40 6.82 41.36
C ILE A 11 42.57 5.59 40.47
N ALA A 12 41.45 4.96 40.10
CA ALA A 12 41.43 4.01 39.01
C ALA A 12 41.62 4.80 37.71
N PHE A 13 42.81 4.69 37.11
CA PHE A 13 43.01 5.05 35.72
C PHE A 13 42.17 4.08 34.88
N PHE A 14 40.96 4.50 34.50
CA PHE A 14 40.32 3.93 33.33
C PHE A 14 41.22 4.28 32.14
N SER A 15 41.95 3.30 31.64
CA SER A 15 42.41 3.35 30.25
C SER A 15 41.18 3.60 29.40
N CYS A 16 41.09 4.78 28.80
CA CYS A 16 40.35 4.93 27.57
C CYS A 16 41.05 4.02 26.56
N ASN A 17 40.58 2.78 26.42
CA ASN A 17 40.69 2.13 25.12
C ASN A 17 39.96 3.07 24.16
N GLU A 18 40.66 3.53 23.13
CA GLU A 18 40.03 4.10 21.95
C GLU A 18 38.92 3.12 21.56
N SER A 19 37.68 3.49 21.87
CA SER A 19 36.53 2.81 21.30
C SER A 19 36.61 3.13 19.82
N ASP A 20 37.00 2.12 19.06
CA ASP A 20 36.75 1.99 17.63
C ASP A 20 35.35 2.58 17.40
N ASP A 21 35.29 3.78 16.83
CA ASP A 21 34.05 4.49 16.52
C ASP A 21 33.45 3.74 15.32
N GLN A 22 32.90 2.55 15.60
CA GLN A 22 32.13 1.77 14.64
C GLN A 22 30.86 2.57 14.41
N THR A 23 30.93 3.47 13.44
CA THR A 23 29.77 4.06 12.80
C THR A 23 28.87 2.91 12.34
N ILE A 24 27.73 2.73 13.01
CA ILE A 24 26.73 1.72 12.66
C ILE A 24 26.05 2.21 11.38
N ASP A 25 26.20 1.46 10.30
CA ASP A 25 25.44 1.71 9.08
C ASP A 25 24.01 1.18 9.26
N LEU A 26 23.06 2.11 9.40
CA LEU A 26 21.65 1.78 9.60
C LEU A 26 20.97 1.25 8.33
N THR A 27 21.58 1.43 7.16
CA THR A 27 21.04 0.98 5.86
C THR A 27 21.32 -0.51 5.58
N VAL A 28 22.04 -1.18 6.49
CA VAL A 28 22.28 -2.62 6.45
C VAL A 28 21.30 -3.34 7.36
N TYR A 29 20.73 -4.45 6.85
CA TYR A 29 19.79 -5.28 7.62
C TYR A 29 20.35 -5.66 8.99
N ASN A 30 19.55 -5.39 10.03
CA ASN A 30 19.86 -5.69 11.41
C ASN A 30 18.80 -6.63 12.02
N PRO A 31 19.15 -7.89 12.34
CA PRO A 31 18.21 -8.86 12.90
C PRO A 31 17.76 -8.54 14.33
N LEU A 32 18.36 -7.55 14.99
CA LEU A 32 17.93 -7.06 16.30
C LEU A 32 16.82 -6.01 16.22
N LEU A 33 16.53 -5.50 15.02
CA LEU A 33 15.45 -4.57 14.73
C LEU A 33 14.27 -5.32 14.12
N THR A 34 13.06 -4.76 14.29
CA THR A 34 11.88 -5.22 13.56
C THR A 34 12.03 -4.94 12.06
N VAL A 35 11.20 -5.60 11.25
CA VAL A 35 11.16 -5.35 9.80
C VAL A 35 10.84 -3.89 9.49
N VAL A 36 9.87 -3.30 10.18
CA VAL A 36 9.50 -1.87 10.00
C VAL A 36 10.63 -0.92 10.41
N GLU A 37 11.36 -1.21 11.49
CA GLU A 37 12.52 -0.41 11.87
C GLU A 37 13.64 -0.49 10.84
N ASN A 38 13.88 -1.66 10.24
CA ASN A 38 14.83 -1.78 9.12
C ASN A 38 14.37 -0.95 7.91
N LEU A 39 13.10 -1.02 7.53
CA LEU A 39 12.54 -0.21 6.44
C LEU A 39 12.70 1.30 6.72
N ASN A 40 12.35 1.75 7.92
CA ASN A 40 12.48 3.16 8.32
C ASN A 40 13.94 3.65 8.36
N ASN A 41 14.89 2.75 8.58
CA ASN A 41 16.32 3.03 8.52
C ASN A 41 16.87 3.04 7.08
N GLY A 42 16.04 2.76 6.07
CA GLY A 42 16.41 2.77 4.67
C GLY A 42 17.08 1.47 4.20
N VAL A 43 16.91 0.36 4.93
CA VAL A 43 17.32 -0.96 4.43
C VAL A 43 16.43 -1.33 3.23
N ALA A 44 17.06 -1.73 2.13
CA ALA A 44 16.33 -2.11 0.93
C ALA A 44 15.39 -3.30 1.21
N PRO A 45 14.14 -3.30 0.70
CA PRO A 45 13.22 -4.41 0.92
C PRO A 45 13.79 -5.75 0.46
N ALA A 46 14.53 -5.78 -0.65
CA ALA A 46 15.21 -6.99 -1.13
C ALA A 46 16.22 -7.57 -0.12
N ASP A 47 16.94 -6.73 0.63
CA ASP A 47 17.89 -7.19 1.66
C ASP A 47 17.14 -7.77 2.87
N ILE A 48 16.00 -7.19 3.23
CA ILE A 48 15.11 -7.74 4.26
C ILE A 48 14.58 -9.11 3.81
N VAL A 49 14.03 -9.19 2.60
CA VAL A 49 13.47 -10.43 2.01
C VAL A 49 14.52 -11.53 1.97
N ALA A 50 15.76 -11.22 1.59
CA ALA A 50 16.85 -12.20 1.56
C ALA A 50 17.16 -12.83 2.93
N ASN A 51 16.83 -12.14 4.04
CA ASN A 51 17.07 -12.60 5.40
C ASN A 51 15.85 -13.25 6.07
N VAL A 52 14.63 -12.75 5.80
CA VAL A 52 13.41 -13.18 6.52
C VAL A 52 12.25 -13.66 5.64
N GLY A 53 12.39 -13.60 4.31
CA GLY A 53 11.30 -13.89 3.37
C GLY A 53 10.36 -12.69 3.15
N SER A 54 9.59 -12.72 2.07
CA SER A 54 8.67 -11.62 1.71
C SER A 54 7.41 -11.62 2.57
N GLU A 55 7.01 -12.77 3.08
CA GLU A 55 5.86 -12.94 3.97
C GLU A 55 6.03 -12.17 5.28
N ALA A 56 7.27 -11.94 5.72
CA ALA A 56 7.56 -11.12 6.89
C ALA A 56 7.24 -9.63 6.71
N LEU A 57 7.07 -9.17 5.47
CA LEU A 57 6.67 -7.78 5.16
C LEU A 57 5.15 -7.60 5.19
N TYR A 58 4.40 -8.63 4.84
CA TYR A 58 2.97 -8.50 4.54
C TYR A 58 2.13 -8.16 5.77
N GLY A 59 1.20 -7.22 5.60
CA GLY A 59 0.35 -6.70 6.67
C GLY A 59 1.04 -5.69 7.60
N LEU A 60 2.31 -5.35 7.39
CA LEU A 60 2.96 -4.28 8.14
C LEU A 60 2.50 -2.90 7.63
N ASP A 61 2.23 -1.99 8.56
CA ASP A 61 1.95 -0.58 8.26
C ASP A 61 3.24 0.15 7.88
N TYR A 62 3.32 0.59 6.62
CA TYR A 62 4.46 1.29 6.05
C TYR A 62 4.02 2.15 4.86
N GLY A 63 4.67 3.30 4.64
CA GLY A 63 4.41 4.12 3.45
C GLY A 63 2.95 4.62 3.30
N GLY A 64 2.19 4.70 4.40
CA GLY A 64 0.81 5.18 4.43
C GLY A 64 -0.27 4.11 4.28
N GLY A 65 0.10 2.83 4.16
CA GLY A 65 -0.83 1.70 4.08
C GLY A 65 -0.19 0.39 4.55
N TYR A 66 -0.85 -0.73 4.28
CA TYR A 66 -0.37 -2.07 4.62
C TYR A 66 0.34 -2.69 3.42
N ILE A 67 1.56 -3.19 3.63
CA ILE A 67 2.32 -3.89 2.59
C ILE A 67 1.55 -5.16 2.22
N PHE A 68 1.21 -5.32 0.94
CA PHE A 68 0.58 -6.54 0.42
C PHE A 68 1.42 -7.25 -0.64
N HIS A 69 2.46 -6.59 -1.15
CA HIS A 69 3.32 -7.15 -2.18
C HIS A 69 4.74 -6.60 -2.11
N PHE A 70 5.71 -7.48 -2.37
CA PHE A 70 7.09 -7.14 -2.71
C PHE A 70 7.29 -7.50 -4.18
N ASP A 71 7.65 -6.52 -4.99
CA ASP A 71 7.90 -6.73 -6.42
C ASP A 71 9.34 -7.21 -6.61
N GLU A 72 9.49 -8.47 -7.00
CA GLU A 72 10.80 -9.09 -7.21
C GLU A 72 11.56 -8.49 -8.41
N ASN A 73 10.90 -7.76 -9.30
CA ASN A 73 11.53 -7.20 -10.50
C ASN A 73 12.27 -5.90 -10.22
N ASP A 74 11.69 -5.01 -9.41
CA ASP A 74 12.29 -3.71 -9.08
C ASP A 74 12.74 -3.59 -7.62
N GLY A 75 12.37 -4.54 -6.76
CA GLY A 75 12.71 -4.57 -5.33
C GLY A 75 11.85 -3.63 -4.47
N GLY A 76 10.79 -3.04 -5.05
CA GLY A 76 9.87 -2.15 -4.39
C GLY A 76 8.77 -2.86 -3.62
N LEU A 77 8.02 -2.10 -2.84
CA LEU A 77 6.85 -2.55 -2.09
C LEU A 77 5.59 -1.92 -2.69
N ILE A 78 4.47 -2.61 -2.53
CA ILE A 78 3.16 -2.03 -2.80
C ILE A 78 2.32 -2.11 -1.53
N VAL A 79 1.75 -0.96 -1.17
CA VAL A 79 0.94 -0.80 0.04
C VAL A 79 -0.49 -0.44 -0.34
N ALA A 80 -1.46 -0.88 0.46
CA ALA A 80 -2.87 -0.56 0.26
C ALA A 80 -3.55 -0.17 1.57
N THR A 81 -4.60 0.64 1.47
CA THR A 81 -5.41 1.04 2.61
C THR A 81 -6.87 1.24 2.21
N ASP A 82 -7.77 1.04 3.17
CA ASP A 82 -9.19 1.31 2.98
C ASP A 82 -9.42 2.81 2.78
N TYR A 83 -10.32 3.16 1.86
CA TYR A 83 -10.78 4.52 1.63
C TYR A 83 -12.31 4.60 1.53
N SER A 84 -13.02 3.53 1.92
CA SER A 84 -14.46 3.39 1.76
C SER A 84 -15.28 4.33 2.67
N GLN A 85 -14.70 4.78 3.78
CA GLN A 85 -15.34 5.73 4.70
C GLN A 85 -15.73 7.07 4.03
N THR A 86 -15.16 7.36 2.86
CA THR A 86 -15.47 8.55 2.06
C THR A 86 -16.74 8.42 1.22
N GLY A 87 -17.30 7.22 1.13
CA GLY A 87 -18.53 6.91 0.42
C GLY A 87 -18.32 6.04 -0.81
N ASN A 88 -19.37 5.98 -1.63
CA ASN A 88 -19.38 5.21 -2.87
C ASN A 88 -19.25 6.15 -4.07
N PHE A 89 -18.51 5.69 -5.07
CA PHE A 89 -18.17 6.48 -6.25
C PHE A 89 -18.69 5.79 -7.51
N ASN A 90 -19.13 6.59 -8.47
CA ASN A 90 -19.37 6.08 -9.81
C ASN A 90 -18.04 5.68 -10.44
N TRP A 91 -18.08 4.69 -11.35
CA TRP A 91 -16.88 4.27 -12.07
C TRP A 91 -16.33 5.41 -12.95
N GLY A 92 -17.21 6.16 -13.59
CA GLY A 92 -16.92 7.19 -14.61
C GLY A 92 -17.86 7.02 -15.81
N ASP A 93 -17.45 7.52 -16.96
CA ASP A 93 -18.10 7.32 -18.26
C ASP A 93 -18.14 5.85 -18.67
N ILE A 94 -19.12 5.49 -19.49
CA ILE A 94 -19.31 4.11 -19.96
C ILE A 94 -18.76 3.96 -21.39
N PHE A 95 -17.52 3.52 -21.50
CA PHE A 95 -16.84 3.25 -22.78
C PHE A 95 -16.17 1.87 -22.78
N SER A 96 -15.77 1.37 -23.95
CA SER A 96 -15.01 0.12 -24.06
C SER A 96 -13.53 0.37 -23.78
N LEU A 97 -12.92 -0.42 -22.88
CA LEU A 97 -11.49 -0.38 -22.54
C LEU A 97 -11.08 -1.72 -21.92
N ASP A 98 -9.93 -2.24 -22.32
CA ASP A 98 -9.26 -3.34 -21.64
C ASP A 98 -8.08 -2.78 -20.83
N THR A 99 -7.97 -3.17 -19.56
CA THR A 99 -6.85 -2.83 -18.69
C THR A 99 -6.18 -4.09 -18.13
N ASN A 100 -5.00 -3.95 -17.51
CA ASN A 100 -4.26 -5.11 -17.00
C ASN A 100 -4.84 -5.58 -15.64
N ALA A 101 -4.75 -6.87 -15.36
CA ALA A 101 -5.08 -7.47 -14.09
C ALA A 101 -3.90 -7.63 -13.14
N ASP A 102 -2.67 -7.67 -13.67
CA ASP A 102 -1.45 -8.00 -12.93
C ASP A 102 -1.27 -7.14 -11.67
N ILE A 103 -0.68 -7.73 -10.63
CA ILE A 103 -0.32 -7.00 -9.41
C ILE A 103 0.57 -5.80 -9.78
N GLY A 104 0.25 -4.62 -9.25
CA GLY A 104 1.03 -3.41 -9.47
C GLY A 104 0.75 -2.67 -10.78
N SER A 105 -0.22 -3.12 -11.58
CA SER A 105 -0.67 -2.41 -12.80
C SER A 105 -1.69 -1.28 -12.55
N GLY A 106 -2.15 -1.10 -11.30
CA GLY A 106 -3.23 -0.19 -10.93
C GLY A 106 -2.96 1.29 -11.26
N ASP A 107 -1.71 1.74 -11.20
CA ASP A 107 -1.28 3.09 -11.56
C ASP A 107 -1.53 3.39 -13.04
N LEU A 108 -1.01 2.55 -13.92
CA LEU A 108 -1.21 2.68 -15.37
C LEU A 108 -2.69 2.52 -15.73
N ASN A 109 -3.38 1.57 -15.12
CA ASN A 109 -4.80 1.36 -15.36
C ASN A 109 -5.64 2.58 -14.96
N THR A 110 -5.35 3.18 -13.79
CA THR A 110 -6.03 4.39 -13.29
C THR A 110 -5.86 5.54 -14.29
N GLN A 111 -4.64 5.75 -14.80
CA GLN A 111 -4.40 6.78 -15.81
C GLN A 111 -5.14 6.50 -17.13
N LEU A 112 -5.12 5.27 -17.63
CA LEU A 112 -5.82 4.89 -18.86
C LEU A 112 -7.34 5.12 -18.75
N ILE A 113 -7.92 4.87 -17.57
CA ILE A 113 -9.33 5.10 -17.33
C ILE A 113 -9.63 6.61 -17.31
N ILE A 114 -8.80 7.42 -16.64
CA ILE A 114 -8.94 8.88 -16.64
C ILE A 114 -8.85 9.44 -18.06
N ASP A 115 -7.86 9.00 -18.83
CA ASP A 115 -7.69 9.40 -20.24
C ASP A 115 -8.89 8.96 -21.08
N GLY A 116 -9.44 7.77 -20.82
CA GLY A 116 -10.65 7.28 -21.48
C GLY A 116 -11.86 8.16 -21.22
N ASN A 117 -12.10 8.55 -19.96
CA ASN A 117 -13.16 9.48 -19.57
C ASN A 117 -12.98 10.85 -20.26
N LEU A 118 -11.77 11.43 -20.20
CA LEU A 118 -11.49 12.72 -20.83
C LEU A 118 -11.72 12.73 -22.35
N ASN A 119 -11.48 11.60 -23.02
CA ASN A 119 -11.66 11.47 -24.46
C ASN A 119 -13.10 11.10 -24.86
N ASP A 120 -13.89 10.54 -23.95
CA ASP A 120 -15.27 10.13 -24.22
C ASP A 120 -16.24 11.32 -24.25
N ASN A 121 -16.23 12.07 -25.34
CA ASN A 121 -17.24 13.11 -25.64
C ASN A 121 -18.53 12.49 -26.20
N SER A 122 -19.07 11.47 -25.54
CA SER A 122 -19.91 10.48 -26.19
C SER A 122 -21.22 11.06 -26.75
N SER A 123 -21.36 10.95 -28.07
CA SER A 123 -22.64 10.99 -28.79
C SER A 123 -23.41 9.65 -28.70
N GLY A 124 -22.91 8.66 -27.94
CA GLY A 124 -23.42 7.28 -27.87
C GLY A 124 -23.11 6.49 -26.59
N GLY A 125 -22.66 7.16 -25.53
CA GLY A 125 -22.31 6.66 -24.19
C GLY A 125 -23.07 7.48 -23.14
N PHE A 126 -22.96 7.08 -21.86
CA PHE A 126 -23.52 7.84 -20.74
C PHE A 126 -22.40 8.67 -20.12
N GLU A 127 -22.46 9.98 -20.32
CA GLU A 127 -21.49 10.95 -19.81
C GLU A 127 -21.76 11.24 -18.31
N PHE A 128 -20.75 10.98 -17.50
CA PHE A 128 -20.61 11.47 -16.15
C PHE A 128 -19.87 12.80 -16.21
N GLY A 129 -20.62 13.89 -16.48
CA GLY A 129 -20.06 15.24 -16.77
C GLY A 129 -19.37 15.97 -15.60
N SER A 130 -18.66 15.26 -14.72
CA SER A 130 -17.88 15.80 -13.60
C SER A 130 -16.64 14.95 -13.31
N ASP A 131 -15.60 15.57 -12.77
CA ASP A 131 -14.38 14.92 -12.28
C ASP A 131 -14.58 14.10 -10.98
N ASP A 132 -15.82 14.01 -10.47
CA ASP A 132 -16.15 13.36 -9.20
C ASP A 132 -16.41 11.84 -9.35
N TYR A 133 -15.52 11.12 -10.04
CA TYR A 133 -15.58 9.66 -10.22
C TYR A 133 -14.37 8.95 -9.62
N ALA A 134 -14.51 7.64 -9.37
CA ALA A 134 -13.58 6.81 -8.60
C ALA A 134 -12.10 7.07 -8.90
N PHE A 135 -11.70 6.96 -10.16
CA PHE A 135 -10.29 7.04 -10.56
C PHE A 135 -9.73 8.46 -10.48
N LYS A 136 -10.55 9.48 -10.82
CA LYS A 136 -10.14 10.88 -10.74
C LYS A 136 -10.01 11.35 -9.30
N VAL A 137 -10.95 10.95 -8.43
CA VAL A 137 -10.88 11.20 -6.98
C VAL A 137 -9.59 10.61 -6.40
N VAL A 138 -9.24 9.38 -6.75
CA VAL A 138 -8.01 8.73 -6.24
C VAL A 138 -6.75 9.37 -6.82
N SER A 139 -6.74 9.72 -8.10
CA SER A 139 -5.56 10.35 -8.74
C SER A 139 -5.26 11.77 -8.24
N ASP A 140 -6.27 12.50 -7.74
CA ASP A 140 -6.10 13.85 -7.18
C ASP A 140 -5.90 13.83 -5.65
N LEU A 141 -5.90 12.64 -5.04
CA LEU A 141 -5.92 12.47 -3.60
C LEU A 141 -4.56 12.79 -2.97
N ASP A 142 -4.55 13.73 -2.02
CA ASP A 142 -3.50 13.86 -1.00
C ASP A 142 -3.99 13.20 0.29
N TYR A 143 -3.43 12.03 0.61
CA TYR A 143 -3.81 11.24 1.78
C TYR A 143 -2.58 10.67 2.47
N ASN A 144 -2.54 10.81 3.80
CA ASN A 144 -1.41 10.45 4.65
C ASN A 144 -0.05 11.07 4.21
N GLY A 145 -0.09 12.23 3.54
CA GLY A 145 1.10 12.94 3.05
C GLY A 145 1.65 12.40 1.73
N TYR A 146 0.86 11.59 1.01
CA TYR A 146 1.20 11.01 -0.29
C TYR A 146 0.13 11.36 -1.33
N ASN A 147 0.57 11.56 -2.57
CA ASN A 147 -0.26 12.03 -3.69
C ASN A 147 -0.13 11.18 -4.96
N ASP A 148 0.38 9.96 -4.81
CA ASP A 148 0.66 8.97 -5.85
C ASP A 148 -0.23 7.73 -5.70
N TRP A 149 -1.43 7.93 -5.17
CA TRP A 149 -2.42 6.88 -4.97
C TRP A 149 -3.10 6.47 -6.30
N PHE A 150 -3.43 5.18 -6.40
CA PHE A 150 -4.17 4.61 -7.52
C PHE A 150 -5.18 3.55 -7.04
N VAL A 151 -6.13 3.20 -7.89
CA VAL A 151 -7.07 2.10 -7.61
C VAL A 151 -6.38 0.76 -7.93
N PRO A 152 -6.37 -0.23 -7.02
CA PRO A 152 -5.71 -1.51 -7.26
C PRO A 152 -6.30 -2.29 -8.45
N SER A 153 -5.45 -3.03 -9.16
CA SER A 153 -5.86 -4.01 -10.16
C SER A 153 -6.50 -5.24 -9.52
N ARG A 154 -7.17 -6.06 -10.31
CA ARG A 154 -7.88 -7.26 -9.86
C ARG A 154 -6.96 -8.17 -9.05
N ASP A 155 -5.78 -8.50 -9.58
CA ASP A 155 -4.89 -9.45 -8.90
C ASP A 155 -4.20 -8.77 -7.70
N SER A 156 -4.01 -7.45 -7.72
CA SER A 156 -3.64 -6.68 -6.52
C SER A 156 -4.70 -6.78 -5.42
N MET A 157 -5.99 -6.71 -5.75
CA MET A 157 -7.07 -6.84 -4.76
C MET A 157 -7.06 -8.23 -4.11
N SER A 158 -6.91 -9.30 -4.90
CA SER A 158 -6.76 -10.66 -4.34
C SER A 158 -5.53 -10.77 -3.44
N ALA A 159 -4.38 -10.19 -3.83
CA ALA A 159 -3.20 -10.15 -2.99
C ALA A 159 -3.41 -9.35 -1.69
N ILE A 160 -4.15 -8.24 -1.72
CA ILE A 160 -4.53 -7.48 -0.52
C ILE A 160 -5.40 -8.36 0.40
N TYR A 161 -6.34 -9.11 -0.15
CA TYR A 161 -7.15 -10.03 0.63
C TYR A 161 -6.29 -11.11 1.29
N ASP A 162 -5.46 -11.81 0.52
CA ASP A 162 -4.65 -12.93 1.00
C ASP A 162 -3.57 -12.49 2.00
N ASN A 163 -2.85 -11.42 1.70
CA ASN A 163 -1.65 -11.04 2.45
C ASN A 163 -1.91 -10.02 3.56
N VAL A 164 -3.08 -9.38 3.59
CA VAL A 164 -3.41 -8.38 4.62
C VAL A 164 -4.72 -8.73 5.31
N HIS A 165 -5.82 -8.79 4.54
CA HIS A 165 -7.14 -8.92 5.16
C HIS A 165 -7.35 -10.27 5.85
N SER A 166 -6.90 -11.37 5.24
CA SER A 166 -7.03 -12.73 5.79
C SER A 166 -6.31 -12.90 7.14
N LEU A 167 -5.33 -12.03 7.42
CA LEU A 167 -4.60 -11.97 8.68
C LEU A 167 -5.33 -11.13 9.75
N GLY A 168 -6.51 -10.59 9.45
CA GLY A 168 -7.28 -9.69 10.31
C GLY A 168 -6.73 -8.26 10.32
N LEU A 169 -6.01 -7.85 9.27
CA LEU A 169 -5.37 -6.53 9.15
C LEU A 169 -6.07 -5.69 8.06
N GLY A 170 -5.65 -4.44 7.87
CA GLY A 170 -6.16 -3.57 6.79
C GLY A 170 -7.45 -2.82 7.10
N ASN A 171 -8.31 -3.37 7.97
CA ASN A 171 -9.62 -2.81 8.33
C ASN A 171 -10.52 -2.48 7.11
N PHE A 172 -10.42 -3.26 6.05
CA PHE A 172 -11.32 -3.15 4.89
C PHE A 172 -12.75 -3.47 5.32
N ASP A 173 -13.70 -2.62 4.93
CA ASP A 173 -15.13 -2.81 5.19
C ASP A 173 -15.64 -4.08 4.48
N GLU A 174 -16.03 -5.08 5.28
CA GLU A 174 -16.51 -6.38 4.84
C GLU A 174 -17.96 -6.33 4.29
N THR A 175 -18.66 -5.21 4.46
CA THR A 175 -20.09 -5.07 4.14
C THR A 175 -20.35 -4.47 2.76
N ILE A 176 -19.29 -4.07 2.03
CA ILE A 176 -19.39 -3.37 0.75
C ILE A 176 -18.61 -4.06 -0.36
N ILE A 177 -18.75 -3.51 -1.57
CA ILE A 177 -18.00 -3.87 -2.77
C ILE A 177 -17.04 -2.73 -3.09
N TYR A 178 -15.84 -3.08 -3.53
CA TYR A 178 -14.79 -2.15 -3.94
C TYR A 178 -14.57 -2.18 -5.45
N TRP A 179 -14.20 -1.02 -6.00
CA TRP A 179 -13.73 -0.93 -7.37
C TRP A 179 -12.34 -1.56 -7.57
N SER A 180 -12.19 -2.23 -8.70
CA SER A 180 -10.89 -2.56 -9.30
C SER A 180 -10.60 -1.63 -10.48
N SER A 181 -9.33 -1.37 -10.75
CA SER A 181 -8.89 -0.74 -11.99
C SER A 181 -8.88 -1.68 -13.20
N THR A 182 -9.14 -2.97 -13.00
CA THR A 182 -9.20 -3.95 -14.09
C THR A 182 -10.56 -3.92 -14.77
N LYS A 183 -10.58 -3.91 -16.10
CA LYS A 183 -11.77 -3.84 -16.93
C LYS A 183 -11.55 -4.59 -18.24
N ILE A 184 -12.61 -5.23 -18.72
CA ILE A 184 -12.62 -5.94 -20.02
C ILE A 184 -13.84 -5.47 -20.80
N GLY A 185 -13.64 -4.89 -21.99
CA GLY A 185 -14.71 -4.34 -22.79
C GLY A 185 -15.45 -3.24 -22.02
N TYR A 186 -16.72 -3.50 -21.68
CA TYR A 186 -17.55 -2.58 -20.88
C TYR A 186 -17.66 -2.99 -19.41
N ASP A 187 -17.11 -4.14 -19.03
CA ASP A 187 -17.35 -4.77 -17.74
C ASP A 187 -16.17 -4.51 -16.80
N PRO A 188 -16.34 -3.66 -15.77
CA PRO A 188 -15.32 -3.43 -14.75
C PRO A 188 -15.24 -4.63 -13.81
N TYR A 189 -14.10 -4.85 -13.17
CA TYR A 189 -14.00 -5.76 -12.04
C TYR A 189 -14.27 -5.06 -10.72
N VAL A 190 -14.81 -5.83 -9.78
CA VAL A 190 -15.05 -5.44 -8.40
C VAL A 190 -14.74 -6.61 -7.46
N MET A 191 -14.56 -6.33 -6.18
CA MET A 191 -14.37 -7.36 -5.17
C MET A 191 -14.90 -6.91 -3.81
N GLY A 192 -15.34 -7.86 -3.00
CA GLY A 192 -15.71 -7.63 -1.60
C GLY A 192 -14.69 -8.28 -0.67
N PHE A 193 -14.78 -7.97 0.62
CA PHE A 193 -13.83 -8.45 1.61
C PHE A 193 -14.48 -9.30 2.72
N ASN A 194 -15.77 -9.65 2.61
CA ASN A 194 -16.40 -10.52 3.61
C ASN A 194 -15.79 -11.93 3.67
N PHE A 195 -15.60 -12.46 4.89
CA PHE A 195 -15.15 -13.84 5.10
C PHE A 195 -16.22 -14.90 4.82
N ASP A 196 -17.49 -14.54 4.95
CA ASP A 196 -18.60 -15.51 4.97
C ASP A 196 -19.15 -15.89 3.59
N SER A 197 -18.66 -15.28 2.50
CA SER A 197 -19.20 -15.53 1.16
C SER A 197 -18.16 -15.52 0.03
N TRP A 198 -18.06 -14.43 -0.72
CA TRP A 198 -17.26 -14.30 -1.95
C TRP A 198 -16.13 -13.27 -1.79
N GLY A 199 -15.77 -12.92 -0.55
CA GLY A 199 -14.63 -12.06 -0.30
C GLY A 199 -13.34 -12.70 -0.82
N GLY A 200 -12.45 -11.87 -1.37
CA GLY A 200 -11.21 -12.31 -2.00
C GLY A 200 -11.33 -12.84 -3.43
N GLU A 201 -12.55 -12.99 -3.95
CA GLU A 201 -12.83 -13.47 -5.31
C GLU A 201 -13.37 -12.33 -6.20
N PRO A 202 -12.56 -11.75 -7.10
CA PRO A 202 -13.00 -10.68 -7.98
C PRO A 202 -14.03 -11.15 -9.01
N PHE A 203 -15.01 -10.32 -9.31
CA PHE A 203 -16.08 -10.61 -10.28
C PHE A 203 -16.42 -9.38 -11.13
N LEU A 204 -17.17 -9.61 -12.21
CA LEU A 204 -17.63 -8.54 -13.09
C LEU A 204 -18.70 -7.69 -12.40
N GLY A 205 -18.43 -6.39 -12.31
CA GLY A 205 -19.36 -5.36 -11.88
C GLY A 205 -20.07 -4.70 -13.05
N SER A 206 -20.70 -3.56 -12.77
CA SER A 206 -21.36 -2.72 -13.78
C SER A 206 -20.93 -1.28 -13.58
N CYS A 207 -20.48 -0.59 -14.64
CA CYS A 207 -20.13 0.84 -14.57
C CYS A 207 -21.31 1.74 -14.09
N ALA A 208 -22.55 1.24 -14.15
CA ALA A 208 -23.74 1.95 -13.66
C ALA A 208 -23.93 1.86 -12.13
N SER A 209 -23.15 1.02 -11.45
CA SER A 209 -23.17 0.89 -9.99
C SER A 209 -22.29 1.96 -9.32
N GLN A 210 -22.46 2.11 -8.02
CA GLN A 210 -21.52 2.84 -7.16
C GLN A 210 -20.91 1.86 -6.17
N ASN A 211 -19.59 1.90 -6.02
CA ASN A 211 -18.85 1.03 -5.12
C ASN A 211 -17.84 1.85 -4.30
N GLY A 212 -17.36 1.27 -3.20
CA GLY A 212 -16.35 1.87 -2.35
C GLY A 212 -14.97 1.88 -3.00
N LEU A 213 -14.05 2.58 -2.36
CA LEU A 213 -12.67 2.70 -2.80
C LEU A 213 -11.72 2.08 -1.79
N MET A 214 -10.72 1.41 -2.34
CA MET A 214 -9.45 1.17 -1.67
C MET A 214 -8.36 1.74 -2.57
N ILE A 215 -7.30 2.20 -1.95
CA ILE A 215 -6.22 2.89 -2.63
C ILE A 215 -4.91 2.17 -2.37
N ALA A 216 -4.06 2.12 -3.39
CA ALA A 216 -2.72 1.57 -3.29
C ALA A 216 -1.69 2.56 -3.84
N ARG A 217 -0.44 2.37 -3.42
CA ARG A 217 0.71 3.11 -3.94
C ARG A 217 1.96 2.24 -3.94
N LYS A 218 2.91 2.56 -4.81
CA LYS A 218 4.24 1.94 -4.86
C LYS A 218 5.18 2.67 -3.92
N VAL A 219 6.03 1.93 -3.21
CA VAL A 219 6.99 2.45 -2.24
C VAL A 219 8.36 1.89 -2.59
N ASN A 220 9.27 2.79 -2.98
CA ASN A 220 10.64 2.49 -3.39
C ASN A 220 11.64 2.97 -2.36
#